data_AF-A0A7V2FYC3-F1
#
_entry.id   AF-A0A7V2FYC3-F1
#
_cell.length_a   1.000
_cell.length_b   1.000
_cell.length_c   1.000
_cell.angle_alpha   90.00
_cell.angle_beta   90.00
_cell.angle_gamma   90.00
#
_symmetry.space_group_name_H-M   'P 1'
#
loop_
_entity.id
_entity.type
_entity.pdbx_description
1 polymer ?
#
loop_
_entity_poly.entity_id
_entity_poly.type
_entity_poly.pdbx_seq_one_letter_code
_entity_poly.pdbx_strand_id
1 'polypeptide(L)'
;MQSTLTGGVGISGPDDLGAVPAPGEYMLAISSFNNDPTSPTGNIWAPGAVGGTFTWESGPVGAYAGPGAPGPLTGWNGEGTASGGYTIALMGVVTKPEPATLALLALGGLAMLRRRR
;
A
#
# COMPACT_ATOMS: atom_id res chain seq x y z
N MET A 1 7.70 -19.34 37.28
CA MET A 1 6.84 -19.49 36.08
C MET A 1 6.83 -18.15 35.38
N GLN A 2 7.52 -18.07 34.24
CA GLN A 2 7.76 -16.83 33.49
C GLN A 2 7.01 -16.98 32.16
N SER A 3 5.98 -16.16 31.94
CA SER A 3 5.33 -16.07 30.63
C SER A 3 5.78 -14.79 29.94
N THR A 4 6.67 -14.94 28.97
CA THR A 4 7.05 -13.88 28.03
C THR A 4 5.88 -13.61 27.09
N LEU A 5 5.31 -12.42 27.16
CA LEU A 5 4.34 -11.92 26.17
C LEU A 5 5.13 -11.33 25.00
N THR A 6 5.31 -12.12 23.94
CA THR A 6 5.82 -11.65 22.66
C THR A 6 4.67 -10.97 21.91
N GLY A 7 4.46 -9.68 22.19
CA GLY A 7 3.38 -8.90 21.59
C GLY A 7 3.65 -8.55 20.13
N GLY A 8 3.00 -9.25 19.21
CA GLY A 8 2.52 -8.63 17.97
C GLY A 8 1.15 -8.02 18.29
N VAL A 9 1.02 -6.70 18.23
CA VAL A 9 -0.27 -6.02 18.36
C VAL A 9 -1.10 -6.39 17.12
N GLY A 10 -1.92 -7.42 17.23
CA GLY A 10 -2.99 -7.68 16.30
C GLY A 10 -4.02 -6.58 16.42
N ILE A 11 -4.29 -5.88 15.33
CA ILE A 11 -5.42 -4.96 15.20
C ILE A 11 -6.66 -5.86 15.06
N SER A 12 -7.29 -6.23 16.16
CA SER A 12 -8.54 -7.01 16.15
C SER A 12 -9.73 -6.05 16.03
N GLY A 13 -10.15 -5.79 14.79
CA GLY A 13 -11.51 -5.32 14.48
C GLY A 13 -12.38 -6.51 14.04
N PRO A 14 -13.71 -6.34 13.91
CA PRO A 14 -14.61 -7.36 13.35
C PRO A 14 -14.35 -7.66 11.87
N ASP A 15 -13.47 -6.89 11.24
CA ASP A 15 -13.09 -6.93 9.84
C ASP A 15 -11.66 -7.45 9.78
N ASP A 16 -11.50 -8.77 9.73
CA ASP A 16 -10.21 -9.46 9.66
C ASP A 16 -9.58 -9.20 8.29
N LEU A 17 -9.05 -7.98 8.11
CA LEU A 17 -8.23 -7.55 6.98
C LEU A 17 -6.92 -8.33 7.08
N GLY A 18 -6.95 -9.56 6.58
CA GLY A 18 -5.88 -10.53 6.64
C GLY A 18 -4.50 -9.88 6.43
N ALA A 19 -3.62 -10.15 7.39
CA ALA A 19 -2.20 -9.83 7.41
C ALA A 19 -1.84 -8.35 7.16
N VAL A 20 -1.36 -7.69 8.22
CA VAL A 20 -0.50 -6.50 8.07
C VAL A 20 0.62 -6.86 7.10
N PRO A 21 0.73 -6.18 5.96
CA PRO A 21 1.69 -6.58 4.96
C PRO A 21 3.11 -6.26 5.46
N ALA A 22 4.09 -7.09 5.09
CA ALA A 22 5.45 -7.04 5.64
C ALA A 22 6.13 -5.67 5.37
N PRO A 23 7.11 -5.21 6.16
CA PRO A 23 7.78 -3.95 5.87
C PRO A 23 8.27 -3.86 4.41
N GLY A 24 7.89 -2.80 3.69
CA GLY A 24 8.13 -2.70 2.25
C GLY A 24 7.64 -1.40 1.65
N GLU A 25 7.83 -1.26 0.34
CA GLU A 25 7.27 -0.17 -0.45
C GLU A 25 5.87 -0.57 -0.93
N TYR A 26 4.93 0.36 -0.80
CA TYR A 26 3.53 0.15 -1.14
C TYR A 26 3.07 1.22 -2.12
N MET A 27 2.19 0.83 -3.04
CA MET A 27 1.49 1.75 -3.91
C MET A 27 0.07 1.94 -3.42
N LEU A 28 -0.36 3.20 -3.32
CA LEU A 28 -1.75 3.56 -3.11
C LEU A 28 -2.38 3.91 -4.45
N ALA A 29 -3.43 3.18 -4.81
CA ALA A 29 -4.13 3.32 -6.07
C ALA A 29 -5.61 3.61 -5.80
N ILE A 30 -6.17 4.59 -6.52
CA ILE A 30 -7.55 5.06 -6.34
C ILE A 30 -8.17 5.15 -7.71
N SER A 31 -9.37 4.59 -7.84
CA SER A 31 -10.13 4.63 -9.06
C SER A 31 -11.57 5.04 -8.80
N SER A 32 -12.22 5.51 -9.85
CA SER A 32 -13.66 5.64 -9.89
C SER A 32 -14.34 4.27 -9.85
N PHE A 33 -15.64 4.27 -9.52
CA PHE A 33 -16.47 3.08 -9.55
C PHE A 33 -16.32 2.28 -10.86
N ASN A 34 -16.29 0.95 -10.74
CA ASN A 34 -16.20 0.00 -11.84
C ASN A 34 -15.01 0.24 -12.80
N ASN A 35 -13.90 0.73 -12.24
CA ASN A 35 -12.60 0.78 -12.89
C ASN A 35 -11.65 -0.10 -12.08
N ASP A 36 -11.54 -1.35 -12.50
CA ASP A 36 -10.91 -2.45 -11.80
C ASP A 36 -9.40 -2.49 -12.07
N PRO A 37 -8.55 -2.62 -11.04
CA PRO A 37 -7.11 -2.67 -11.18
C PRO A 37 -6.67 -4.01 -11.77
N THR A 38 -5.68 -3.95 -12.65
CA THR A 38 -5.08 -5.11 -13.30
C THR A 38 -3.58 -5.17 -13.07
N SER A 39 -3.04 -6.38 -13.09
CA SER A 39 -1.62 -6.70 -13.12
C SER A 39 -1.31 -7.55 -14.36
N PRO A 40 -0.04 -7.90 -14.65
CA PRO A 40 0.32 -8.77 -15.78
C PRO A 40 -0.34 -10.15 -15.73
N THR A 41 -0.74 -10.61 -14.54
CA THR A 41 -1.36 -11.92 -14.33
C THR A 41 -2.89 -11.88 -14.28
N GLY A 42 -3.50 -10.71 -14.39
CA GLY A 42 -4.96 -10.54 -14.49
C GLY A 42 -5.52 -9.47 -13.54
N ASN A 43 -6.82 -9.56 -13.24
CA ASN A 43 -7.47 -8.63 -12.31
C ASN A 43 -6.91 -8.82 -10.90
N ILE A 44 -6.60 -7.70 -10.23
CA ILE A 44 -6.14 -7.69 -8.84
C ILE A 44 -7.29 -8.08 -7.91
N TRP A 45 -8.52 -7.70 -8.22
CA TRP A 45 -9.73 -8.16 -7.53
C TRP A 45 -10.40 -9.31 -8.30
N ALA A 46 -10.95 -10.28 -7.59
CA ALA A 46 -11.61 -11.42 -8.21
C ALA A 46 -12.92 -10.98 -8.92
N PRO A 47 -13.14 -11.33 -10.20
CA PRO A 47 -14.39 -11.06 -10.89
C PRO A 47 -15.50 -11.94 -10.28
N GLY A 48 -16.37 -11.33 -9.49
CA GLY A 48 -17.36 -12.03 -8.66
C GLY A 48 -17.90 -11.16 -7.52
N ALA A 49 -17.21 -10.07 -7.19
CA ALA A 49 -17.79 -8.93 -6.47
C ALA A 49 -18.70 -8.07 -7.37
N VAL A 50 -18.83 -8.44 -8.65
CA VAL A 50 -19.72 -7.78 -9.63
C VAL A 50 -21.15 -8.26 -9.36
N GLY A 51 -21.89 -7.52 -8.54
CA GLY A 51 -23.32 -7.76 -8.28
C GLY A 51 -23.70 -7.95 -6.81
N GLY A 52 -22.71 -8.02 -5.90
CA GLY A 52 -22.96 -7.90 -4.47
C GLY A 52 -22.89 -6.43 -4.07
N THR A 53 -23.80 -5.97 -3.23
CA THR A 53 -23.60 -4.73 -2.48
C THR A 53 -22.22 -4.82 -1.82
N PHE A 54 -21.26 -3.98 -2.21
CA PHE A 54 -20.01 -3.82 -1.45
C PHE A 54 -20.38 -3.20 -0.10
N THR A 55 -20.88 -4.01 0.83
CA THR A 55 -21.14 -3.62 2.21
C THR A 55 -19.87 -3.64 3.04
N TRP A 56 -18.74 -4.11 2.47
CA TRP A 56 -17.50 -4.37 3.18
C TRP A 56 -16.28 -3.92 2.36
N GLU A 57 -15.27 -3.42 3.05
CA GLU A 57 -13.93 -3.22 2.51
C GLU A 57 -13.28 -4.60 2.30
N SER A 58 -12.65 -4.80 1.13
CA SER A 58 -11.91 -6.03 0.83
C SER A 58 -10.46 -5.70 0.49
N GLY A 59 -9.53 -6.44 1.08
CA GLY A 59 -8.10 -6.31 0.83
C GLY A 59 -7.63 -7.09 -0.41
N PRO A 60 -6.41 -6.86 -0.90
CA PRO A 60 -5.80 -7.62 -2.01
C PRO A 60 -5.42 -9.07 -1.62
N VAL A 61 -5.82 -9.53 -0.44
CA VAL A 61 -5.52 -10.86 0.09
C VAL A 61 -6.81 -11.52 0.56
N GLY A 62 -6.87 -12.84 0.49
CA GLY A 62 -8.03 -13.62 0.90
C GLY A 62 -9.03 -13.87 -0.23
N ALA A 63 -10.29 -14.10 0.14
CA ALA A 63 -11.33 -14.65 -0.76
C ALA A 63 -11.68 -13.75 -1.97
N TYR A 64 -11.30 -12.47 -1.92
CA TYR A 64 -11.59 -11.48 -2.97
C TYR A 64 -10.34 -11.11 -3.79
N ALA A 65 -9.20 -11.74 -3.52
CA ALA A 65 -7.98 -11.57 -4.30
C ALA A 65 -8.13 -12.26 -5.66
N GLY A 66 -7.96 -11.50 -6.73
CA GLY A 66 -7.91 -12.04 -8.09
C GLY A 66 -6.53 -12.63 -8.42
N PRO A 67 -6.39 -13.30 -9.58
CA PRO A 67 -5.11 -13.83 -10.05
C PRO A 67 -4.01 -12.77 -10.19
N GLY A 68 -4.41 -11.50 -10.30
CA GLY A 68 -3.53 -10.35 -10.39
C GLY A 68 -2.94 -9.88 -9.05
N ALA A 69 -3.53 -10.27 -7.92
CA ALA A 69 -3.28 -9.67 -6.61
C ALA A 69 -1.82 -9.73 -6.10
N PRO A 70 -1.03 -10.78 -6.38
CA PRO A 70 0.38 -10.81 -5.98
C PRO A 70 1.28 -9.87 -6.80
N GLY A 71 0.80 -9.38 -7.96
CA GLY A 71 1.56 -8.57 -8.89
C GLY A 71 1.38 -7.06 -8.70
N PRO A 72 2.28 -6.23 -9.25
CA PRO A 72 2.11 -4.78 -9.22
C PRO A 72 0.93 -4.33 -10.07
N LEU A 73 0.35 -3.18 -9.72
CA LEU A 73 -0.62 -2.50 -10.58
C LEU A 73 0.03 -2.12 -11.91
N THR A 74 -0.55 -2.58 -13.03
CA THR A 74 -0.08 -2.24 -14.38
C THR A 74 -1.13 -1.55 -15.23
N GLY A 75 -2.39 -1.54 -14.80
CA GLY A 75 -3.43 -0.85 -15.52
C GLY A 75 -4.76 -0.89 -14.81
N TRP A 76 -5.76 -0.37 -15.50
CA TRP A 76 -7.15 -0.40 -15.09
C TRP A 76 -8.00 -0.92 -16.24
N ASN A 77 -9.07 -1.64 -15.93
CA ASN A 77 -10.09 -2.02 -16.91
C ASN A 77 -11.45 -1.56 -16.39
N GLY A 78 -12.29 -1.00 -17.26
CA GLY A 78 -13.64 -0.56 -16.90
C GLY A 78 -13.98 0.82 -17.42
N GLU A 79 -15.19 1.28 -17.10
CA GLU A 79 -15.80 2.49 -17.67
C GLU A 79 -15.84 3.66 -16.69
N GLY A 80 -15.10 3.59 -15.59
CA GLY A 80 -15.18 4.59 -14.54
C GLY A 80 -14.78 5.99 -15.05
N THR A 81 -15.74 6.91 -15.08
CA THR A 81 -15.57 8.29 -15.56
C THR A 81 -15.74 9.34 -14.46
N ALA A 82 -16.12 8.92 -13.25
CA ALA A 82 -16.34 9.82 -12.13
C ALA A 82 -15.02 10.41 -11.62
N SER A 83 -15.03 11.70 -11.29
CA SER A 83 -13.87 12.41 -10.74
C SER A 83 -14.30 13.31 -9.57
N GLY A 84 -13.41 13.52 -8.61
CA GLY A 84 -13.64 14.40 -7.47
C GLY A 84 -12.40 14.58 -6.62
N GLY A 85 -12.41 15.58 -5.75
CA GLY A 85 -11.35 15.78 -4.76
C GLY A 85 -11.52 14.82 -3.60
N TYR A 86 -10.43 14.21 -3.17
CA TYR A 86 -10.38 13.38 -1.97
C TYR A 86 -9.18 13.76 -1.10
N THR A 87 -9.24 13.46 0.19
CA THR A 87 -8.13 13.63 1.13
C THR A 87 -7.85 12.29 1.78
N ILE A 88 -6.59 11.90 1.83
CA ILE A 88 -6.14 10.65 2.45
C ILE A 88 -5.25 11.00 3.62
N ALA A 89 -5.65 10.56 4.81
CA ALA A 89 -4.83 10.64 6.00
C ALA A 89 -4.12 9.30 6.21
N LEU A 90 -2.81 9.27 5.97
CA LEU A 90 -1.98 8.10 6.31
C LEU A 90 -1.53 8.22 7.77
N MET A 91 -1.87 7.24 8.60
CA MET A 91 -1.51 7.19 10.01
C MET A 91 -0.43 6.13 10.26
N GLY A 92 0.44 6.36 11.25
CA GLY A 92 1.48 5.39 11.63
C GLY A 92 2.66 5.29 10.66
N VAL A 93 2.81 6.25 9.74
CA VAL A 93 3.94 6.30 8.79
C VAL A 93 5.15 6.99 9.41
N VAL A 94 6.33 6.39 9.25
CA VAL A 94 7.61 7.04 9.58
C VAL A 94 8.21 7.61 8.31
N THR A 95 8.43 8.93 8.27
CA THR A 95 9.06 9.59 7.12
C THR A 95 10.49 9.10 6.98
N LYS A 96 10.82 8.46 5.85
CA LYS A 96 12.21 8.19 5.49
C LYS A 96 12.84 9.48 4.95
N PRO A 97 14.07 9.85 5.35
CA PRO A 97 14.77 10.99 4.76
C PRO A 97 14.86 10.79 3.24
N GLU A 98 14.48 11.82 2.50
CA GLU A 98 14.52 11.77 1.04
C GLU A 98 15.96 11.53 0.56
N PRO A 99 16.15 10.78 -0.55
CA PRO A 99 17.48 10.49 -1.09
C PRO A 99 18.31 11.76 -1.34
N ALA A 100 17.66 12.86 -1.73
CA ALA A 100 18.30 14.15 -1.99
C ALA A 100 18.92 14.75 -0.71
N THR A 101 18.26 14.64 0.43
CA THR A 101 18.76 15.18 1.70
C THR A 101 19.99 14.40 2.17
N LEU A 102 19.99 13.09 1.98
CA LEU A 102 21.16 12.24 2.25
C LEU A 102 22.31 12.54 1.30
N ALA A 103 22.03 12.74 0.01
CA ALA A 103 23.03 13.11 -0.98
C ALA A 103 23.66 14.47 -0.66
N LEU A 104 22.83 15.46 -0.30
CA LEU A 104 23.30 16.80 0.07
C LEU A 104 24.10 16.78 1.37
N LEU A 105 23.71 15.97 2.35
CA LEU A 105 24.49 15.75 3.57
C LEU A 105 25.84 15.11 3.27
N ALA A 106 25.89 14.08 2.42
CA ALA A 106 27.12 13.41 2.04
C ALA A 106 28.07 14.34 1.26
N LEU A 107 27.54 15.08 0.28
CA LEU A 107 28.30 16.05 -0.51
C LEU A 107 28.77 17.23 0.34
N GLY A 108 27.91 17.74 1.23
CA GLY A 108 28.27 18.80 2.17
C GLY A 108 29.37 18.35 3.13
N GLY A 109 29.28 17.14 3.67
CA GLY A 109 30.31 16.54 4.52
C GLY A 109 31.65 16.38 3.80
N LEU A 110 31.63 15.87 2.55
CA LEU A 110 32.83 15.75 1.71
C LEU A 110 33.46 17.12 1.40
N ALA A 111 32.63 18.14 1.11
CA ALA A 111 33.11 19.49 0.85
C ALA A 111 33.78 20.11 2.10
N MET A 112 33.23 19.88 3.29
CA MET A 112 33.85 20.33 4.55
C MET A 112 35.17 19.61 4.84
N LEU A 113 35.26 18.31 4.56
CA LEU A 113 36.50 17.55 4.71
C LEU A 113 37.59 18.03 3.75
N ARG A 114 37.23 18.40 2.52
CA ARG A 114 38.17 18.95 1.52
C ARG A 114 38.71 20.32 1.91
N ARG A 115 37.93 21.16 2.61
CA ARG A 115 38.36 22.49 3.07
C ARG A 115 39.36 22.46 4.23
N ARG A 116 39.49 21.32 4.91
CA ARG A 116 40.35 21.15 6.10
C ARG A 116 41.78 20.68 5.78
N ARG A 117 42.10 20.41 4.51
CA ARG A 117 43.45 20.17 4.01
C ARG A 117 43.93 21.39 3.24
#